data_AF-A0AAE3T5A5-F1
#
_entry.id   AF-A0AAE3T5A5-F1
#
_cell.length_a   1.000
_cell.length_b   1.000
_cell.length_c   1.000
_cell.angle_alpha   90.00
_cell.angle_beta   90.00
_cell.angle_gamma   90.00
#
_symmetry.space_group_name_H-M   'P 1'
#
loop_
_entity.id
_entity.type
_entity.pdbx_description
1 polymer ?
#
loop_
_entity_poly.entity_id
_entity_poly.type
_entity_poly.pdbx_seq_one_letter_code
_entity_poly.pdbx_strand_id
1 'polypeptide(L)'
;MPAFIRLLSQQISLEEASFRLGLDVECISNWLARFRQLILLDDPSGQWESRVRLGIKFQFSGTCSRCEYTGPFRHGGPALTGERRVICPSCRGVFPADLLGPPGEAPEVVVVHDPMTTALRRRGGARQEHMTPVPAQVAAIAKLPMRKATASEAMESPTLPDVRPERFDIHLPVRKRSAHERVVEETPELTAFLEAAITRAFSLDHEPPVCPRCGSSNTRFVSKPRSNRDVPKFACHGCGRHFNRSVGTPLARLTRKNALPGFIRLLSQQRPLRDAIDALRLDERSAKQWVGKFRSWLLQLDPSGHYEAMVRLGLKPAAPILFCSGCQDMRQVTFFGYAQGSTHLPYERRIRKFRCQTCQTVLSGASEAESSERS
;
A
#
# COMPACT_ATOMS: atom_id res chain seq x y z
N MET A 1 29.35 -13.67 -10.79
CA MET A 1 29.39 -13.01 -12.13
C MET A 1 28.18 -13.34 -13.02
N PRO A 2 27.80 -14.61 -13.29
CA PRO A 2 26.72 -14.91 -14.25
C PRO A 2 25.34 -14.34 -13.88
N ALA A 3 25.05 -14.25 -12.58
CA ALA A 3 23.82 -13.63 -12.08
C ALA A 3 23.77 -12.11 -12.34
N PHE A 4 24.90 -11.41 -12.33
CA PHE A 4 24.98 -9.96 -12.59
C PHE A 4 24.72 -9.65 -14.07
N ILE A 5 25.29 -10.42 -14.99
CA ILE A 5 25.10 -10.25 -16.44
C ILE A 5 23.62 -10.32 -16.81
N ARG A 6 22.86 -11.25 -16.20
CA ARG A 6 21.41 -11.37 -16.41
C ARG A 6 20.61 -10.15 -15.94
N LEU A 7 21.18 -9.30 -15.09
CA LEU A 7 20.53 -8.07 -14.64
C LEU A 7 20.80 -6.88 -15.57
N LEU A 8 21.84 -6.93 -16.42
CA LEU A 8 22.24 -5.80 -17.27
C LEU A 8 21.09 -5.28 -18.14
N SER A 9 20.28 -6.17 -18.72
CA SER A 9 19.13 -5.80 -19.56
C SER A 9 17.85 -5.47 -18.78
N GLN A 10 17.85 -5.60 -17.45
CA GLN A 10 16.66 -5.39 -16.63
C GLN A 10 16.53 -3.94 -16.18
N GLN A 11 15.33 -3.37 -16.31
CA GLN A 11 15.01 -2.04 -15.78
C GLN A 11 14.74 -2.13 -14.27
N ILE A 12 15.78 -2.31 -13.48
CA ILE A 12 15.74 -2.32 -11.99
C ILE A 12 16.78 -1.35 -11.44
N SER A 13 16.59 -0.89 -10.20
CA SER A 13 17.55 0.01 -9.54
C SER A 13 18.80 -0.74 -9.08
N LEU A 14 19.89 -0.01 -8.81
CA LEU A 14 21.12 -0.62 -8.27
C LEU A 14 20.92 -1.18 -6.86
N GLU A 15 20.02 -0.60 -6.07
CA GLU A 15 19.66 -1.08 -4.74
C GLU A 15 18.91 -2.43 -4.81
N GLU A 16 18.00 -2.59 -5.78
CA GLU A 16 17.34 -3.88 -6.03
C GLU A 16 18.33 -4.94 -6.54
N ALA A 17 19.28 -4.54 -7.40
CA ALA A 17 20.35 -5.45 -7.84
C ALA A 17 21.29 -5.84 -6.69
N SER A 18 21.64 -4.89 -5.81
CA SER A 18 22.38 -5.11 -4.56
C SER A 18 21.70 -6.12 -3.68
N PHE A 19 20.41 -5.94 -3.45
CA PHE A 19 19.60 -6.88 -2.69
C PHE A 19 19.58 -8.29 -3.32
N ARG A 20 19.44 -8.40 -4.64
CA ARG A 20 19.41 -9.70 -5.35
C ARG A 20 20.74 -10.43 -5.33
N LEU A 21 21.84 -9.70 -5.50
CA LEU A 21 23.18 -10.27 -5.59
C LEU A 21 23.85 -10.42 -4.22
N GLY A 22 23.35 -9.75 -3.18
CA GLY A 22 23.99 -9.71 -1.86
C GLY A 22 25.33 -8.97 -1.88
N LEU A 23 25.48 -8.00 -2.79
CA LEU A 23 26.68 -7.21 -2.98
C LEU A 23 26.39 -5.75 -2.69
N ASP A 24 27.41 -5.02 -2.27
CA ASP A 24 27.29 -3.59 -2.04
C ASP A 24 26.91 -2.83 -3.34
N VAL A 25 26.11 -1.77 -3.20
CA VAL A 25 25.65 -0.94 -4.33
C VAL A 25 26.83 -0.31 -5.08
N GLU A 26 27.89 0.07 -4.39
CA GLU A 26 29.12 0.60 -4.98
C GLU A 26 29.86 -0.47 -5.79
N CYS A 27 29.93 -1.69 -5.27
CA CYS A 27 30.50 -2.84 -5.98
C CYS A 27 29.77 -3.08 -7.31
N ILE A 28 28.43 -3.09 -7.28
CA ILE A 28 27.59 -3.28 -8.48
C ILE A 28 27.71 -2.10 -9.44
N SER A 29 27.72 -0.87 -8.94
CA SER A 29 27.94 0.33 -9.76
C SER A 29 29.28 0.24 -10.48
N ASN A 30 30.32 -0.20 -9.78
CA ASN A 30 31.66 -0.35 -10.34
C ASN A 30 31.74 -1.46 -11.39
N TRP A 31 31.06 -2.58 -11.18
CA TRP A 31 30.93 -3.67 -12.15
C TRP A 31 30.15 -3.21 -13.38
N LEU A 32 29.02 -2.53 -13.19
CA LEU A 32 28.21 -1.99 -14.29
C LEU A 32 29.01 -1.06 -15.19
N ALA A 33 29.79 -0.14 -14.61
CA ALA A 33 30.66 0.73 -15.38
C ALA A 33 31.72 -0.05 -16.19
N ARG A 34 32.36 -1.06 -15.61
CA ARG A 34 33.38 -1.88 -16.30
C ARG A 34 32.77 -2.77 -17.39
N PHE A 35 31.61 -3.37 -17.14
CA PHE A 35 30.93 -4.17 -18.15
C PHE A 35 30.42 -3.33 -19.32
N ARG A 36 29.90 -2.12 -19.08
CA ARG A 36 29.52 -1.21 -20.17
C ARG A 36 30.74 -0.75 -20.99
N GLN A 37 31.88 -0.51 -20.35
CA GLN A 37 33.15 -0.27 -21.05
C GLN A 37 33.58 -1.46 -21.91
N LEU A 38 33.52 -2.68 -21.36
CA LEU A 38 33.83 -3.89 -22.10
C LEU A 38 32.91 -4.07 -23.31
N ILE A 39 31.60 -3.86 -23.13
CA ILE A 39 30.62 -3.92 -24.22
C ILE A 39 30.94 -2.91 -25.32
N LEU A 40 31.36 -1.68 -24.98
CA LEU A 40 31.73 -0.67 -25.97
C LEU A 40 33.06 -0.96 -26.68
N LEU A 41 33.97 -1.68 -26.01
CA LEU A 41 35.21 -2.14 -26.64
C LEU A 41 34.92 -3.24 -27.67
N ASP A 42 34.01 -4.16 -27.34
CA ASP A 42 33.62 -5.28 -28.21
C ASP A 42 32.61 -4.85 -29.30
N ASP A 43 31.77 -3.84 -29.02
CA ASP A 43 30.81 -3.24 -29.94
C ASP A 43 30.88 -1.70 -29.92
N PRO A 44 31.80 -1.10 -30.70
CA PRO A 44 31.94 0.35 -30.79
C PRO A 44 30.71 1.07 -31.36
N SER A 45 29.79 0.35 -32.02
CA SER A 45 28.55 0.92 -32.53
C SER A 45 27.55 1.30 -31.42
N GLY A 46 27.75 0.77 -30.20
CA GLY A 46 26.91 1.03 -29.04
C GLY A 46 25.55 0.33 -29.08
N GLN A 47 25.29 -0.55 -30.04
CA GLN A 47 24.03 -1.27 -30.15
C GLN A 47 23.77 -2.15 -28.91
N TRP A 48 24.77 -2.87 -28.42
CA TRP A 48 24.63 -3.70 -27.23
C TRP A 48 24.61 -2.90 -25.94
N GLU A 49 25.34 -1.78 -25.91
CA GLU A 49 25.38 -0.86 -24.79
C GLU A 49 23.98 -0.26 -24.53
N SER A 50 23.27 0.14 -25.58
CA SER A 50 21.90 0.68 -25.50
C SER A 50 20.87 -0.29 -24.91
N ARG A 51 21.18 -1.59 -24.86
CA ARG A 51 20.32 -2.62 -24.26
C ARG A 51 20.56 -2.80 -22.77
N VAL A 52 21.59 -2.17 -22.21
CA VAL A 52 21.86 -2.17 -20.76
C VAL A 52 20.90 -1.18 -20.09
N ARG A 53 20.01 -1.69 -19.24
CA ARG A 53 18.95 -0.94 -18.55
C ARG A 53 19.14 -0.86 -17.03
N LEU A 54 20.09 -1.62 -16.51
CA LEU A 54 20.35 -1.71 -15.08
C LEU A 54 20.73 -0.35 -14.49
N GLY A 55 20.00 0.07 -13.45
CA GLY A 55 20.30 1.28 -12.68
C GLY A 55 19.95 2.61 -13.38
N ILE A 56 19.50 2.59 -14.64
CA ILE A 56 19.06 3.79 -15.36
C ILE A 56 17.84 4.38 -14.65
N LYS A 57 17.96 5.63 -14.21
CA LYS A 57 16.80 6.42 -13.74
C LYS A 57 16.40 7.38 -14.84
N PHE A 58 15.12 7.37 -15.16
CA PHE A 58 14.53 8.25 -16.15
C PHE A 58 13.46 9.14 -15.51
N GLN A 59 12.99 10.16 -16.21
CA GLN A 59 11.79 10.93 -15.90
C GLN A 59 10.93 11.01 -17.16
N PHE A 60 9.63 11.09 -16.99
CA PHE A 60 8.73 11.37 -18.12
C PHE A 60 8.78 12.86 -18.44
N SER A 61 8.77 13.21 -19.72
CA SER A 61 8.70 14.59 -20.21
C SER A 61 7.40 14.79 -20.99
N GLY A 62 6.82 15.97 -20.89
CA GLY A 62 5.60 16.32 -21.62
C GLY A 62 5.02 17.65 -21.16
N THR A 63 3.75 17.90 -21.49
CA THR A 63 3.01 19.10 -21.08
C THR A 63 1.92 18.73 -20.07
N CYS A 64 1.82 19.47 -18.97
CA CYS A 64 0.80 19.27 -17.96
C CYS A 64 -0.54 19.83 -18.45
N SER A 65 -1.57 18.98 -18.53
CA SER A 65 -2.93 19.39 -18.91
C SER A 65 -3.62 20.34 -17.92
N ARG A 66 -3.10 20.49 -16.69
CA ARG A 66 -3.71 21.31 -15.64
C ARG A 66 -3.12 22.72 -15.51
N CYS A 67 -1.83 22.87 -15.82
CA CYS A 67 -1.10 24.11 -15.57
C CYS A 67 -0.08 24.45 -16.66
N GLU A 68 -0.14 23.74 -17.78
CA GLU A 68 0.65 23.99 -19.01
C GLU A 68 2.17 23.89 -18.82
N TYR A 69 2.65 23.49 -17.64
CA TYR A 69 4.06 23.19 -17.40
C TYR A 69 4.57 22.17 -18.41
N THR A 70 5.61 22.53 -19.15
CA THR A 70 6.29 21.67 -20.12
C THR A 70 7.68 21.33 -19.61
N GLY A 71 8.01 20.04 -19.55
CA GLY A 71 9.30 19.56 -19.11
C GLY A 71 9.22 18.25 -18.31
N PRO A 72 10.25 17.92 -17.51
CA PRO A 72 10.30 16.66 -16.80
C PRO A 72 9.34 16.61 -15.60
N PHE A 73 8.72 15.45 -15.40
CA PHE A 73 7.81 15.11 -14.31
C PHE A 73 8.47 14.21 -13.27
N ARG A 74 8.02 14.34 -12.02
CA ARG A 74 8.46 13.45 -10.93
C ARG A 74 7.67 12.14 -10.97
N HIS A 75 8.28 11.05 -10.48
CA HIS A 75 7.59 9.76 -10.35
C HIS A 75 6.52 9.81 -9.25
N GLY A 76 5.28 9.46 -9.61
CA GLY A 76 4.15 9.30 -8.68
C GLY A 76 3.93 7.88 -8.19
N GLY A 77 4.84 6.96 -8.54
CA GLY A 77 4.69 5.53 -8.29
C GLY A 77 3.60 4.87 -9.15
N PRO A 78 3.49 3.54 -9.13
CA PRO A 78 2.42 2.86 -9.84
C PRO A 78 1.05 3.16 -9.21
N ALA A 79 0.02 3.25 -10.03
CA ALA A 79 -1.37 3.11 -9.61
C ALA A 79 -1.63 1.66 -9.17
N LEU A 80 -2.77 1.43 -8.50
CA LEU A 80 -3.20 0.07 -8.12
C LEU A 80 -3.45 -0.81 -9.36
N THR A 81 -3.86 -0.19 -10.47
CA THR A 81 -4.03 -0.82 -11.79
C THR A 81 -2.71 -1.14 -12.51
N GLY A 82 -1.57 -0.72 -11.95
CA GLY A 82 -0.24 -0.92 -12.53
C GLY A 82 0.21 0.20 -13.49
N GLU A 83 -0.68 1.12 -13.84
CA GLU A 83 -0.36 2.31 -14.63
C GLU A 83 0.71 3.16 -13.94
N ARG A 84 1.61 3.77 -14.71
CA ARG A 84 2.62 4.68 -14.18
C ARG A 84 1.96 6.01 -13.88
N ARG A 85 2.14 6.56 -12.68
CA ARG A 85 1.72 7.93 -12.36
C ARG A 85 2.91 8.87 -12.34
N VAL A 86 2.63 10.11 -12.70
CA VAL A 86 3.57 11.22 -12.69
C VAL A 86 3.03 12.34 -11.80
N ILE A 87 3.94 13.15 -11.25
CA ILE A 87 3.61 14.31 -10.43
C ILE A 87 4.18 15.55 -11.12
N CYS A 88 3.30 16.51 -11.42
CA CYS A 88 3.70 17.80 -11.96
C CYS A 88 4.51 18.59 -10.92
N PRO A 89 5.72 19.08 -11.24
CA PRO A 89 6.51 19.87 -10.29
C PRO A 89 5.87 21.24 -10.00
N SER A 90 5.16 21.82 -10.97
CA SER A 90 4.47 23.11 -10.81
C SER A 90 3.18 22.99 -9.97
N CYS A 91 2.12 22.34 -10.49
CA CYS A 91 0.83 22.28 -9.78
C CYS A 91 0.67 21.14 -8.78
N ARG A 92 1.67 20.25 -8.64
CA ARG A 92 1.62 19.03 -7.81
C ARG A 92 0.49 18.04 -8.15
N GLY A 93 -0.18 18.22 -9.28
CA GLY A 93 -1.18 17.28 -9.79
C GLY A 93 -0.56 15.91 -10.04
N VAL A 94 -1.31 14.85 -9.72
CA VAL A 94 -0.93 13.46 -9.94
C VAL A 94 -1.82 12.87 -11.02
N PHE A 95 -1.24 12.32 -12.07
CA PHE A 95 -2.00 11.76 -13.20
C PHE A 95 -1.25 10.60 -13.87
N PRO A 96 -1.94 9.76 -14.66
CA PRO A 96 -1.30 8.71 -15.46
C PRO A 96 -0.25 9.29 -16.41
N ALA A 97 0.87 8.60 -16.58
CA ALA A 97 1.95 8.99 -17.48
C ALA A 97 1.49 8.99 -18.95
N ASP A 98 0.48 8.19 -19.29
CA ASP A 98 -0.06 8.08 -20.65
C ASP A 98 -0.83 9.35 -21.07
N LEU A 99 -1.14 10.23 -20.12
CA LEU A 99 -1.70 11.56 -20.39
C LEU A 99 -0.62 12.61 -20.66
N LEU A 100 0.66 12.23 -20.67
CA LEU A 100 1.76 13.10 -21.07
C LEU A 100 1.99 12.98 -22.58
N GLY A 101 1.34 13.85 -23.34
CA GLY A 101 1.49 13.93 -24.79
C GLY A 101 0.18 13.67 -25.55
N PRO A 102 0.23 13.60 -26.89
CA PRO A 102 -0.93 13.35 -27.73
C PRO A 102 -1.55 11.97 -27.43
N PRO A 103 -2.90 11.84 -27.50
CA PRO A 103 -3.56 10.57 -27.27
C PRO A 103 -3.08 9.52 -28.28
N GLY A 104 -2.59 8.38 -27.78
CA GLY A 104 -2.11 7.26 -28.61
C GLY A 104 -0.60 7.22 -28.84
N GLU A 105 0.15 8.25 -28.42
CA GLU A 105 1.61 8.22 -28.44
C GLU A 105 2.20 7.86 -27.08
N ALA A 106 3.30 7.09 -27.10
CA ALA A 106 4.02 6.76 -25.87
C ALA A 106 4.68 8.04 -25.31
N PRO A 107 4.57 8.30 -23.99
CA PRO A 107 5.13 9.51 -23.39
C PRO A 107 6.66 9.52 -23.54
N GLU A 108 7.21 10.69 -23.83
CA GLU A 108 8.66 10.85 -23.95
C GLU A 108 9.35 10.64 -22.60
N VAL A 109 10.49 9.97 -22.63
CA VAL A 109 11.27 9.65 -21.44
C VAL A 109 12.67 10.22 -21.59
N VAL A 110 13.09 10.97 -20.58
CA VAL A 110 14.42 11.56 -20.47
C VAL A 110 15.22 10.77 -19.43
N VAL A 111 16.41 10.30 -19.78
CA VAL A 111 17.32 9.67 -18.82
C VAL A 111 17.92 10.75 -17.92
N VAL A 112 17.66 10.66 -16.61
CA VAL A 112 18.05 11.68 -15.62
C VAL A 112 19.28 11.26 -14.82
N HIS A 113 19.49 9.96 -14.63
CA HIS A 113 20.67 9.48 -13.93
C HIS A 113 21.16 8.17 -14.56
N ASP A 114 22.34 8.25 -15.17
CA ASP A 114 23.09 7.08 -15.63
C ASP A 114 24.18 6.73 -14.59
N PRO A 115 24.14 5.53 -13.99
CA PRO A 115 25.14 5.09 -13.02
C PRO A 115 26.58 5.07 -13.55
N MET A 116 26.79 4.84 -14.85
CA MET A 116 28.11 4.84 -15.47
C MET A 116 28.75 6.22 -15.37
N THR A 117 28.00 7.28 -15.68
CA THR A 117 28.50 8.67 -15.56
C THR A 117 28.87 9.01 -14.12
N THR A 118 28.09 8.52 -13.14
CA THR A 118 28.36 8.73 -11.71
C THR A 118 29.60 7.97 -11.26
N ALA A 119 29.75 6.71 -11.68
CA ALA A 119 30.92 5.89 -11.37
C ALA A 119 32.20 6.44 -12.01
N LEU A 120 32.13 6.97 -13.23
CA LEU A 120 33.26 7.62 -13.91
C LEU A 120 33.66 8.93 -13.23
N ARG A 121 32.69 9.78 -12.85
CA ARG A 121 32.96 11.02 -12.10
C ARG A 121 33.65 10.76 -10.76
N ARG A 122 33.26 9.71 -10.03
CA ARG A 122 33.91 9.31 -8.77
C ARG A 122 35.36 8.83 -8.96
N ARG A 123 35.74 8.38 -10.16
CA ARG A 123 37.10 7.91 -10.49
C ARG A 123 38.01 8.99 -11.09
N GLY A 124 37.51 10.20 -11.33
CA GLY A 124 38.27 11.30 -11.92
C GLY A 124 39.03 12.12 -10.88
N GLY A 125 40.33 11.85 -10.77
CA GLY A 125 41.33 12.62 -10.02
C GLY A 125 42.74 12.02 -10.04
N ALA A 126 42.91 10.69 -10.08
CA ALA A 126 44.25 10.09 -9.87
C ALA A 126 44.72 9.00 -10.86
N ARG A 127 43.94 8.60 -11.88
CA ARG A 127 44.36 7.55 -12.84
C ARG A 127 43.79 7.79 -14.25
N GLN A 128 44.06 8.96 -14.82
CA GLN A 128 43.45 9.44 -16.06
C GLN A 128 44.30 9.18 -17.33
N GLU A 129 45.30 8.30 -17.28
CA GLU A 129 46.27 8.20 -18.37
C GLU A 129 45.92 7.19 -19.48
N HIS A 130 45.03 6.22 -19.27
CA HIS A 130 44.78 5.13 -20.25
C HIS A 130 43.28 4.82 -20.46
N MET A 131 42.46 5.82 -20.77
CA MET A 131 41.07 5.57 -21.17
C MET A 131 40.66 6.42 -22.37
N THR A 132 40.13 5.75 -23.40
CA THR A 132 39.46 6.37 -24.55
C THR A 132 38.31 7.23 -24.05
N PRO A 133 38.17 8.49 -24.53
CA PRO A 133 37.05 9.35 -24.16
C PRO A 133 35.75 8.71 -24.66
N VAL A 134 34.92 8.26 -23.72
CA VAL A 134 33.55 7.84 -24.02
C VAL A 134 32.74 9.12 -24.27
N PRO A 135 32.14 9.31 -25.46
CA PRO A 135 31.34 10.49 -25.72
C PRO A 135 30.22 10.58 -24.68
N ALA A 136 30.04 11.78 -24.10
CA ALA A 136 28.93 12.04 -23.21
C ALA A 136 27.64 11.73 -23.97
N GLN A 137 26.94 10.67 -23.55
CA GLN A 137 25.64 10.33 -24.13
C GLN A 137 24.71 11.52 -23.86
N VAL A 138 24.45 12.30 -24.92
CA VAL A 138 23.41 13.34 -24.96
C VAL A 138 22.11 12.65 -24.53
N ALA A 139 21.34 13.29 -23.63
CA ALA A 139 20.13 12.73 -23.03
C ALA A 139 19.28 12.01 -24.10
N ALA A 140 19.36 10.68 -24.14
CA ALA A 140 18.69 9.92 -25.17
C ALA A 140 17.18 9.97 -24.89
N ILE A 141 16.45 10.67 -25.76
CA ILE A 141 14.99 10.65 -25.78
C ILE A 141 14.59 9.31 -26.40
N ALA A 142 14.01 8.43 -25.60
CA ALA A 142 13.56 7.13 -26.06
C ALA A 142 12.04 7.00 -25.88
N LYS A 143 11.33 6.65 -26.97
CA LYS A 143 9.93 6.20 -26.90
C LYS A 143 9.94 4.76 -26.36
N LEU A 144 9.56 4.56 -25.09
CA LEU A 144 9.51 3.22 -24.51
C LEU A 144 8.25 2.47 -24.98
N PRO A 145 8.37 1.24 -25.52
CA PRO A 145 7.20 0.41 -25.76
C PRO A 145 6.55 0.06 -24.42
N MET A 146 5.27 0.41 -24.28
CA MET A 146 4.50 -0.01 -23.11
C MET A 146 4.40 -1.53 -23.08
N ARG A 147 4.56 -2.11 -21.88
CA ARG A 147 4.07 -3.47 -21.67
C ARG A 147 2.57 -3.43 -21.95
N LYS A 148 2.10 -4.13 -22.99
CA LYS A 148 0.72 -4.63 -23.02
C LYS A 148 0.52 -5.25 -21.64
N ALA A 149 -0.39 -4.69 -20.86
CA ALA A 149 -0.88 -5.35 -19.68
C ALA A 149 -1.50 -6.66 -20.20
N THR A 150 -0.73 -7.74 -20.19
CA THR A 150 -1.37 -9.04 -20.05
C THR A 150 -2.14 -8.90 -18.77
N ALA A 151 -3.47 -8.97 -18.90
CA ALA A 151 -4.40 -9.07 -17.81
C ALA A 151 -4.05 -10.34 -17.01
N SER A 152 -2.97 -10.26 -16.23
CA SER A 152 -2.90 -10.97 -14.97
C SER A 152 -3.98 -10.28 -14.18
N GLU A 153 -5.15 -10.93 -14.07
CA GLU A 153 -6.15 -10.61 -13.07
C GLU A 153 -5.40 -10.16 -11.83
N ALA A 154 -5.45 -8.85 -11.57
CA ALA A 154 -5.07 -8.35 -10.28
C ALA A 154 -5.95 -9.14 -9.33
N MET A 155 -5.36 -9.80 -8.32
CA MET A 155 -6.13 -10.26 -7.16
C MET A 155 -7.02 -9.09 -6.75
N GLU A 156 -8.29 -9.16 -7.11
CA GLU A 156 -9.26 -8.20 -6.69
C GLU A 156 -9.33 -8.40 -5.18
N SER A 157 -8.86 -7.40 -4.44
CA SER A 157 -9.01 -7.45 -2.99
C SER A 157 -10.51 -7.51 -2.75
N PRO A 158 -11.01 -8.50 -1.99
CA PRO A 158 -12.44 -8.62 -1.77
C PRO A 158 -12.98 -7.28 -1.31
N THR A 159 -13.98 -6.75 -2.01
CA THR A 159 -14.66 -5.53 -1.58
C THR A 159 -15.18 -5.78 -0.17
N LEU A 160 -14.70 -4.99 0.79
CA LEU A 160 -15.14 -5.14 2.17
C LEU A 160 -16.65 -4.92 2.21
N PRO A 161 -17.42 -5.84 2.83
CA PRO A 161 -18.85 -5.63 2.98
C PRO A 161 -19.10 -4.35 3.78
N ASP A 162 -20.17 -3.64 3.41
CA ASP A 162 -20.66 -2.50 4.18
C ASP A 162 -20.89 -2.91 5.63
N VAL A 163 -20.56 -1.99 6.54
CA VAL A 163 -20.68 -2.23 7.98
C VAL A 163 -22.15 -2.41 8.32
N ARG A 164 -22.55 -3.66 8.51
CA ARG A 164 -23.86 -4.06 9.00
C ARG A 164 -24.10 -3.44 10.39
N PRO A 165 -25.22 -2.71 10.62
CA PRO A 165 -25.51 -2.07 11.90
C PRO A 165 -25.49 -3.04 13.09
N GLU A 166 -25.87 -4.29 12.85
CA GLU A 166 -25.97 -5.36 13.86
C GLU A 166 -24.60 -5.77 14.43
N ARG A 167 -23.50 -5.36 13.80
CA ARG A 167 -22.14 -5.60 14.31
C ARG A 167 -21.75 -4.66 15.45
N PHE A 168 -22.49 -3.57 15.63
CA PHE A 168 -22.24 -2.58 16.67
C PHE A 168 -23.26 -2.74 17.80
N ASP A 169 -22.80 -3.21 18.95
CA ASP A 169 -23.60 -3.34 20.16
C ASP A 169 -23.72 -1.98 20.85
N ILE A 170 -24.91 -1.38 20.81
CA ILE A 170 -25.18 -0.08 21.41
C ILE A 170 -25.02 -0.07 22.94
N HIS A 171 -25.10 -1.23 23.58
CA HIS A 171 -25.02 -1.37 25.04
C HIS A 171 -23.56 -1.44 25.52
N LEU A 172 -22.60 -1.70 24.63
CA LEU A 172 -21.18 -1.73 24.98
C LEU A 172 -20.55 -0.32 24.97
N PRO A 173 -19.87 0.08 26.05
CA PRO A 173 -19.29 1.41 26.17
C PRO A 173 -18.10 1.64 25.22
N VAL A 174 -18.29 2.53 24.24
CA VAL A 174 -17.21 2.87 23.28
C VAL A 174 -16.16 3.82 23.88
N ARG A 175 -16.48 4.63 24.90
CA ARG A 175 -15.54 5.62 25.46
C ARG A 175 -15.08 5.22 26.86
N LYS A 176 -13.81 5.45 27.18
CA LYS A 176 -13.19 5.11 28.48
C LYS A 176 -13.79 5.89 29.67
N ARG A 177 -14.58 6.94 29.38
CA ARG A 177 -15.22 7.82 30.37
C ARG A 177 -16.68 7.46 30.65
N SER A 178 -17.19 6.34 30.13
CA SER A 178 -18.52 5.84 30.53
C SER A 178 -18.48 5.42 32.00
N ALA A 179 -19.61 5.58 32.69
CA ALA A 179 -19.79 5.01 34.03
C ALA A 179 -19.72 3.48 34.03
N HIS A 180 -19.96 2.85 32.87
CA HIS A 180 -19.82 1.41 32.66
C HIS A 180 -18.37 1.03 32.33
N GLU A 181 -17.85 0.04 33.05
CA GLU A 181 -16.58 -0.64 32.76
C GLU A 181 -16.60 -1.16 31.32
N ARG A 182 -15.48 -1.01 30.59
CA ARG A 182 -15.38 -1.63 29.28
C ARG A 182 -15.21 -3.11 29.44
N VAL A 183 -16.22 -3.85 29.01
CA VAL A 183 -16.11 -5.29 28.86
C VAL A 183 -15.08 -5.57 27.75
N VAL A 184 -13.92 -6.11 28.14
CA VAL A 184 -12.86 -6.55 27.22
C VAL A 184 -13.20 -7.96 26.78
N GLU A 185 -14.27 -8.09 25.98
CA GLU A 185 -14.64 -9.36 25.37
C GLU A 185 -13.83 -9.55 24.09
N GLU A 186 -12.63 -10.09 24.26
CA GLU A 186 -11.92 -10.72 23.15
C GLU A 186 -12.67 -11.99 22.75
N THR A 187 -13.01 -12.14 21.47
CA THR A 187 -13.50 -13.41 20.92
C THR A 187 -12.30 -14.35 20.71
N PRO A 188 -12.08 -15.38 21.56
CA PRO A 188 -10.89 -16.22 21.47
C PRO A 188 -10.83 -17.02 20.17
N GLU A 189 -12.00 -17.35 19.59
CA GLU A 189 -12.12 -18.06 18.32
C GLU A 189 -11.48 -17.29 17.16
N LEU A 190 -11.76 -15.98 17.05
CA LEU A 190 -11.15 -15.13 16.03
C LEU A 190 -9.64 -15.02 16.22
N THR A 191 -9.20 -14.82 17.47
CA THR A 191 -7.77 -14.73 17.79
C THR A 191 -7.06 -16.02 17.42
N ALA A 192 -7.57 -17.18 17.84
CA ALA A 192 -6.97 -18.48 17.56
C ALA A 192 -6.90 -18.76 16.04
N PHE A 193 -7.96 -18.43 15.31
CA PHE A 193 -8.01 -18.56 13.85
C PHE A 193 -6.93 -17.73 13.15
N LEU A 194 -6.79 -16.46 13.54
CA LEU A 194 -5.78 -15.56 13.00
C LEU A 194 -4.36 -15.98 13.41
N GLU A 195 -4.14 -16.41 14.65
CA GLU A 195 -2.85 -16.91 15.12
C GLU A 195 -2.41 -18.16 14.34
N ALA A 196 -3.34 -19.09 14.05
CA ALA A 196 -3.06 -20.24 13.19
C ALA A 196 -2.70 -19.81 11.76
N ALA A 197 -3.41 -18.84 11.19
CA ALA A 197 -3.10 -18.29 9.87
C ALA A 197 -1.74 -17.57 9.82
N ILE A 198 -1.41 -16.81 10.86
CA ILE A 198 -0.12 -16.12 11.01
C ILE A 198 1.02 -17.15 11.14
N THR A 199 0.82 -18.20 11.92
CA THR A 199 1.77 -19.30 12.08
C THR A 199 2.06 -19.98 10.75
N ARG A 200 1.01 -20.29 9.96
CA ARG A 200 1.18 -20.82 8.58
C ARG A 200 1.95 -19.85 7.68
N ALA A 201 1.66 -18.56 7.74
CA ALA A 201 2.33 -17.55 6.91
C ALA A 201 3.82 -17.37 7.24
N PHE A 202 4.22 -17.62 8.49
CA PHE A 202 5.61 -17.61 8.94
C PHE A 202 6.25 -19.00 9.01
N SER A 203 5.54 -20.05 8.58
CA SER A 203 6.04 -21.43 8.61
C SER A 203 7.34 -21.58 7.82
N LEU A 204 8.30 -22.28 8.43
CA LEU A 204 9.60 -22.64 7.83
C LEU A 204 9.54 -23.88 6.94
N ASP A 205 8.36 -24.49 6.82
CA ASP A 205 8.15 -25.66 5.98
C ASP A 205 8.53 -25.40 4.51
N HIS A 206 9.12 -26.40 3.86
CA HIS A 206 9.58 -26.33 2.48
C HIS A 206 8.52 -26.79 1.46
N GLU A 207 7.37 -27.29 1.90
CA GLU A 207 6.29 -27.70 1.00
C GLU A 207 5.74 -26.51 0.20
N PRO A 208 5.82 -26.51 -1.15
CA PRO A 208 5.40 -25.37 -1.96
C PRO A 208 3.88 -25.13 -1.90
N PRO A 209 3.41 -23.95 -1.45
CA PRO A 209 1.99 -23.62 -1.50
C PRO A 209 1.57 -23.22 -2.92
N VAL A 210 0.26 -23.19 -3.18
CA VAL A 210 -0.31 -22.62 -4.41
C VAL A 210 0.13 -21.17 -4.59
N CYS A 211 0.30 -20.74 -5.84
CA CYS A 211 0.77 -19.38 -6.10
C CYS A 211 -0.30 -18.35 -5.70
N PRO A 212 -0.02 -17.43 -4.75
CA PRO A 212 -1.00 -16.44 -4.33
C PRO A 212 -1.34 -15.44 -5.42
N ARG A 213 -0.60 -15.39 -6.54
CA ARG A 213 -0.85 -14.41 -7.61
C ARG A 213 -1.66 -14.95 -8.79
N CYS A 214 -1.64 -16.26 -9.02
CA CYS A 214 -2.25 -16.86 -10.20
C CYS A 214 -2.96 -18.19 -9.91
N GLY A 215 -3.03 -18.62 -8.65
CA GLY A 215 -3.68 -19.87 -8.24
C GLY A 215 -2.95 -21.16 -8.63
N SER A 216 -1.97 -21.11 -9.54
CA SER A 216 -1.24 -22.29 -10.02
C SER A 216 -0.63 -23.11 -8.88
N SER A 217 -0.89 -24.42 -8.87
CA SER A 217 -0.24 -25.43 -8.02
C SER A 217 1.17 -25.81 -8.48
N ASN A 218 1.55 -25.44 -9.72
CA ASN A 218 2.89 -25.66 -10.25
C ASN A 218 3.90 -24.67 -9.62
N THR A 219 4.25 -24.92 -8.37
CA THR A 219 5.19 -24.15 -7.57
C THR A 219 6.29 -25.06 -7.04
N ARG A 220 7.49 -24.50 -6.85
CA ARG A 220 8.63 -25.23 -6.28
C ARG A 220 9.36 -24.40 -5.24
N PHE A 221 10.00 -25.09 -4.31
CA PHE A 221 10.93 -24.49 -3.38
C PHE A 221 12.21 -24.04 -4.09
N VAL A 222 12.73 -22.87 -3.73
CA VAL A 222 13.90 -22.25 -4.40
C VAL A 222 15.10 -22.10 -3.46
N SER A 223 14.88 -21.62 -2.24
CA SER A 223 15.99 -21.35 -1.32
C SER A 223 15.59 -21.49 0.13
N LYS A 224 16.48 -22.10 0.92
CA LYS A 224 16.39 -22.13 2.39
C LYS A 224 16.51 -20.73 2.98
N PRO A 225 15.88 -20.49 4.15
CA PRO A 225 16.17 -19.32 4.98
C PRO A 225 17.68 -19.13 5.16
N ARG A 226 18.22 -17.92 4.91
CA ARG A 226 19.64 -17.62 5.22
C ARG A 226 19.83 -17.31 6.72
N SER A 227 18.73 -17.11 7.44
CA SER A 227 18.68 -16.88 8.88
C SER A 227 17.32 -17.34 9.44
N ASN A 228 17.20 -17.54 10.75
CA ASN A 228 15.92 -17.83 11.44
C ASN A 228 14.85 -16.72 11.27
N ARG A 229 15.19 -15.59 10.62
CA ARG A 229 14.27 -14.49 10.32
C ARG A 229 13.72 -14.54 8.89
N ASP A 230 14.26 -15.42 8.05
CA ASP A 230 13.86 -15.55 6.65
C ASP A 230 12.82 -16.65 6.47
N VAL A 231 11.70 -16.32 5.82
CA VAL A 231 10.72 -17.34 5.41
C VAL A 231 11.15 -18.01 4.10
N PRO A 232 10.84 -19.31 3.91
CA PRO A 232 11.03 -20.04 2.66
C PRO A 232 10.56 -19.26 1.42
N LYS A 233 11.35 -19.34 0.34
CA LYS A 233 11.02 -18.74 -0.96
C LYS A 233 10.66 -19.82 -1.97
N PHE A 234 9.62 -19.54 -2.73
CA PHE A 234 9.05 -20.39 -3.76
C PHE A 234 9.07 -19.68 -5.11
N ALA A 235 9.10 -20.44 -6.20
CA ALA A 235 8.89 -19.96 -7.55
C ALA A 235 7.65 -20.65 -8.14
N CYS A 236 6.81 -19.88 -8.83
CA CYS A 236 5.71 -20.40 -9.60
C CYS A 236 6.12 -20.50 -11.08
N HIS A 237 5.91 -21.65 -11.71
CA HIS A 237 6.16 -21.81 -13.14
C HIS A 237 5.03 -21.24 -14.01
N GLY A 238 3.79 -21.21 -13.49
CA GLY A 238 2.65 -20.63 -14.23
C GLY A 238 2.80 -19.13 -14.52
N CYS A 239 3.30 -18.35 -13.55
CA CYS A 239 3.52 -16.91 -13.74
C CYS A 239 5.00 -16.46 -13.74
N GLY A 240 5.94 -17.39 -13.51
CA GLY A 240 7.39 -17.13 -13.49
C GLY A 240 7.89 -16.29 -12.30
N ARG A 241 7.05 -16.03 -11.29
CA ARG A 241 7.37 -15.13 -10.17
C ARG A 241 7.82 -15.88 -8.92
N HIS A 242 8.69 -15.23 -8.16
CA HIS A 242 9.08 -15.67 -6.81
C HIS A 242 8.14 -15.10 -5.76
N PHE A 243 7.89 -15.88 -4.71
CA PHE A 243 7.04 -15.48 -3.61
C PHE A 243 7.41 -16.23 -2.32
N ASN A 244 6.82 -15.82 -1.20
CA ASN A 244 6.86 -16.54 0.07
C ASN A 244 5.42 -16.57 0.63
N ARG A 245 5.17 -17.31 1.72
CA ARG A 245 3.83 -17.45 2.32
C ARG A 245 3.24 -16.15 2.88
N SER A 246 4.05 -15.12 3.09
CA SER A 246 3.53 -13.80 3.49
C SER A 246 3.02 -12.97 2.30
N VAL A 247 3.38 -13.33 1.06
CA VAL A 247 2.90 -12.59 -0.13
C VAL A 247 1.39 -12.77 -0.26
N GLY A 248 0.67 -11.66 -0.44
CA GLY A 248 -0.78 -11.66 -0.52
C GLY A 248 -1.47 -11.52 0.84
N THR A 249 -0.72 -11.58 1.95
CA THR A 249 -1.27 -11.41 3.30
C THR A 249 -0.93 -10.05 3.90
N PRO A 250 -1.60 -9.62 4.98
CA PRO A 250 -1.28 -8.40 5.73
C PRO A 250 0.14 -8.37 6.28
N LEU A 251 0.77 -9.55 6.40
CA LEU A 251 2.09 -9.75 6.97
C LEU A 251 3.21 -9.38 5.98
N ALA A 252 2.90 -9.28 4.69
CA ALA A 252 3.84 -8.81 3.68
C ALA A 252 4.37 -7.42 4.03
N ARG A 253 5.68 -7.33 4.27
CA ARG A 253 6.39 -6.08 4.61
C ARG A 253 5.78 -5.37 5.82
N LEU A 254 5.17 -6.12 6.75
CA LEU A 254 4.59 -5.55 7.97
C LEU A 254 5.68 -4.86 8.80
N THR A 255 5.55 -3.54 8.93
CA THR A 255 6.34 -2.72 9.87
C THR A 255 5.83 -2.99 11.29
N ARG A 256 6.65 -2.82 12.34
CA ARG A 256 6.21 -2.97 13.76
C ARG A 256 5.59 -4.34 14.10
N LYS A 257 6.24 -5.44 13.71
CA LYS A 257 5.82 -6.83 14.01
C LYS A 257 5.56 -7.09 15.51
N ASN A 258 6.24 -6.39 16.40
CA ASN A 258 6.05 -6.49 17.84
C ASN A 258 4.65 -6.07 18.32
N ALA A 259 3.97 -5.19 17.59
CA ALA A 259 2.60 -4.76 17.90
C ALA A 259 1.53 -5.75 17.42
N LEU A 260 1.91 -6.73 16.59
CA LEU A 260 0.96 -7.63 15.94
C LEU A 260 0.14 -8.48 16.93
N PRO A 261 0.73 -9.18 17.93
CA PRO A 261 -0.06 -10.00 18.85
C PRO A 261 -1.09 -9.18 19.62
N GLY A 262 -0.70 -7.99 20.10
CA GLY A 262 -1.63 -7.06 20.74
C GLY A 262 -2.72 -6.60 19.79
N PHE A 263 -2.39 -6.29 18.54
CA PHE A 263 -3.37 -5.89 17.53
C PHE A 263 -4.42 -6.97 17.24
N ILE A 264 -4.03 -8.24 17.13
CA ILE A 264 -4.96 -9.35 16.87
C ILE A 264 -6.03 -9.45 17.96
N ARG A 265 -5.63 -9.42 19.23
CA ARG A 265 -6.56 -9.48 20.39
C ARG A 265 -7.55 -8.33 20.42
N LEU A 266 -7.18 -7.18 19.84
CA LEU A 266 -8.05 -6.01 19.78
C LEU A 266 -9.08 -6.08 18.66
N LEU A 267 -8.91 -6.91 17.64
CA LEU A 267 -9.77 -6.91 16.44
C LEU A 267 -11.23 -7.20 16.76
N SER A 268 -11.51 -8.14 17.66
CA SER A 268 -12.87 -8.51 18.08
C SER A 268 -13.51 -7.51 19.04
N GLN A 269 -12.72 -6.62 19.64
CA GLN A 269 -13.21 -5.74 20.69
C GLN A 269 -13.91 -4.51 20.09
N GLN A 270 -15.12 -4.21 20.56
CA GLN A 270 -15.83 -3.00 20.17
C GLN A 270 -15.24 -1.77 20.84
N ARG A 271 -14.23 -1.19 20.21
CA ARG A 271 -13.49 -0.04 20.74
C ARG A 271 -13.13 0.95 19.65
N PRO A 272 -12.97 2.24 19.98
CA PRO A 272 -12.53 3.22 19.02
C PRO A 272 -11.08 2.93 18.61
N LEU A 273 -10.77 3.15 17.34
CA LEU A 273 -9.45 2.89 16.78
C LEU A 273 -8.34 3.65 17.53
N ARG A 274 -8.66 4.84 18.07
CA ARG A 274 -7.75 5.67 18.87
C ARG A 274 -7.20 4.92 20.09
N ASP A 275 -7.98 4.06 20.71
CA ASP A 275 -7.49 3.31 21.87
C ASP A 275 -6.48 2.24 21.48
N ALA A 276 -6.62 1.63 20.29
CA ALA A 276 -5.62 0.69 19.78
C ALA A 276 -4.34 1.42 19.36
N ILE A 277 -4.47 2.62 18.77
CA ILE A 277 -3.35 3.51 18.45
C ILE A 277 -2.54 3.83 19.71
N ASP A 278 -3.22 4.26 20.77
CA ASP A 278 -2.59 4.62 22.05
C ASP A 278 -1.96 3.40 22.74
N ALA A 279 -2.69 2.28 22.81
CA ALA A 279 -2.22 1.06 23.48
C ALA A 279 -1.02 0.42 22.78
N LEU A 280 -0.99 0.41 21.44
CA LEU A 280 0.05 -0.26 20.65
C LEU A 280 1.14 0.70 20.13
N ARG A 281 1.00 2.00 20.43
CA ARG A 281 1.87 3.08 19.93
C ARG A 281 2.04 3.00 18.41
N LEU A 282 0.93 2.86 17.70
CA LEU A 282 0.85 2.90 16.24
C LEU A 282 0.49 4.30 15.77
N ASP A 283 0.77 4.65 14.52
CA ASP A 283 0.19 5.83 13.91
C ASP A 283 -1.21 5.53 13.36
N GLU A 284 -2.06 6.56 13.26
CA GLU A 284 -3.47 6.41 12.85
C GLU A 284 -3.62 5.80 11.45
N ARG A 285 -2.73 6.16 10.52
CA ARG A 285 -2.76 5.66 9.15
C ARG A 285 -2.43 4.16 9.12
N SER A 286 -1.40 3.73 9.83
CA SER A 286 -1.04 2.32 9.96
C SER A 286 -2.16 1.52 10.61
N ALA A 287 -2.74 2.00 11.72
CA ALA A 287 -3.83 1.30 12.40
C ALA A 287 -5.05 1.09 11.48
N LYS A 288 -5.47 2.13 10.75
CA LYS A 288 -6.54 2.03 9.74
C LYS A 288 -6.21 1.02 8.65
N GLN A 289 -4.98 1.08 8.13
CA GLN A 289 -4.52 0.17 7.09
C GLN A 289 -4.48 -1.27 7.57
N TRP A 290 -4.07 -1.52 8.82
CA TRP A 290 -4.04 -2.86 9.39
C TRP A 290 -5.44 -3.44 9.50
N VAL A 291 -6.42 -2.68 10.05
CA VAL A 291 -7.81 -3.15 10.12
C VAL A 291 -8.33 -3.56 8.74
N GLY A 292 -8.15 -2.71 7.72
CA GLY A 292 -8.60 -3.01 6.36
C GLY A 292 -7.92 -4.24 5.76
N LYS A 293 -6.60 -4.37 5.92
CA LYS A 293 -5.83 -5.53 5.43
C LYS A 293 -6.27 -6.82 6.11
N PHE A 294 -6.43 -6.82 7.44
CA PHE A 294 -6.84 -8.01 8.19
C PHE A 294 -8.27 -8.43 7.86
N ARG A 295 -9.22 -7.49 7.71
CA ARG A 295 -10.57 -7.81 7.24
C ARG A 295 -10.57 -8.44 5.85
N SER A 296 -9.80 -7.87 4.92
CA SER A 296 -9.67 -8.42 3.56
C SER A 296 -9.06 -9.83 3.57
N TRP A 297 -8.10 -10.07 4.46
CA TRP A 297 -7.45 -11.37 4.59
C TRP A 297 -8.37 -12.40 5.24
N LEU A 298 -9.19 -12.02 6.22
CA LEU A 298 -10.20 -12.90 6.80
C LEU A 298 -11.18 -13.40 5.74
N LEU A 299 -11.62 -12.55 4.81
CA LEU A 299 -12.48 -12.97 3.69
C LEU A 299 -11.79 -13.93 2.71
N GLN A 300 -10.47 -13.84 2.57
CA GLN A 300 -9.70 -14.80 1.76
C GLN A 300 -9.54 -16.15 2.47
N LEU A 301 -9.39 -16.13 3.81
CA LEU A 301 -9.24 -17.34 4.62
C LEU A 301 -10.57 -18.05 4.85
N ASP A 302 -11.65 -17.28 4.98
CA ASP A 302 -13.01 -17.72 5.23
C ASP A 302 -13.98 -16.91 4.35
N PRO A 303 -14.30 -17.42 3.14
CA PRO A 303 -15.23 -16.77 2.23
C PRO A 303 -16.66 -16.62 2.76
N SER A 304 -17.04 -17.34 3.83
CA SER A 304 -18.36 -17.15 4.46
C SER A 304 -18.49 -15.80 5.16
N GLY A 305 -17.36 -15.18 5.50
CA GLY A 305 -17.30 -13.91 6.23
C GLY A 305 -17.61 -14.03 7.72
N HIS A 306 -17.70 -15.25 8.27
CA HIS A 306 -17.98 -15.49 9.69
C HIS A 306 -16.94 -14.79 10.59
N TYR A 307 -15.64 -15.01 10.33
CA TYR A 307 -14.59 -14.37 11.13
C TYR A 307 -14.44 -12.88 10.84
N GLU A 308 -14.68 -12.44 9.61
CA GLU A 308 -14.67 -11.01 9.27
C GLU A 308 -15.76 -10.24 10.04
N ALA A 309 -16.94 -10.86 10.23
CA ALA A 309 -18.04 -10.28 10.97
C ALA A 309 -17.75 -10.09 12.46
N MET A 310 -16.80 -10.85 13.02
CA MET A 310 -16.36 -10.69 14.40
C MET A 310 -15.45 -9.47 14.61
N VAL A 311 -14.94 -8.83 13.55
CA VAL A 311 -14.06 -7.66 13.69
C VAL A 311 -14.87 -6.41 14.08
N ARG A 312 -14.70 -5.95 15.32
CA ARG A 312 -15.39 -4.77 15.90
C ARG A 312 -14.47 -3.57 16.16
N LEU A 313 -13.15 -3.73 16.02
CA LEU A 313 -12.20 -2.65 16.26
C LEU A 313 -12.42 -1.47 15.30
N GLY A 314 -12.61 -0.29 15.86
CA GLY A 314 -12.80 0.94 15.10
C GLY A 314 -14.17 1.05 14.42
N LEU A 315 -15.10 0.11 14.68
CA LEU A 315 -16.48 0.27 14.26
C LEU A 315 -17.06 1.54 14.88
N LYS A 316 -17.77 2.29 14.04
CA LYS A 316 -18.54 3.45 14.45
C LYS A 316 -20.01 3.05 14.41
N PRO A 317 -20.84 3.56 15.33
CA PRO A 317 -22.28 3.42 15.17
C PRO A 317 -22.68 3.98 13.80
N ALA A 318 -23.62 3.31 13.15
CA ALA A 318 -24.21 3.83 11.92
C ALA A 318 -24.72 5.25 12.17
N ALA A 319 -24.60 6.11 11.15
CA ALA A 319 -25.20 7.43 11.20
C ALA A 319 -26.70 7.26 11.47
N PRO A 320 -27.27 7.87 12.53
CA PRO A 320 -28.69 7.72 12.79
C PRO A 320 -29.50 8.26 11.61
N ILE A 321 -30.68 7.68 11.39
CA ILE A 321 -31.64 8.18 10.42
C ILE A 321 -32.65 9.01 11.19
N LEU A 322 -32.68 10.32 10.94
CA LEU A 322 -33.65 11.23 11.56
C LEU A 322 -34.46 11.92 10.46
N PHE A 323 -35.69 12.31 10.81
CA PHE A 323 -36.49 13.16 9.95
C PHE A 323 -35.81 14.52 9.80
N CYS A 324 -35.54 14.91 8.56
CA CYS A 324 -34.91 16.20 8.27
C CYS A 324 -35.95 17.19 7.78
N SER A 325 -36.20 18.27 8.53
CA SER A 325 -37.14 19.33 8.14
C SER A 325 -36.80 20.01 6.81
N GLY A 326 -35.51 20.08 6.44
CA GLY A 326 -35.07 20.65 5.17
C GLY A 326 -35.29 19.73 3.96
N CYS A 327 -35.18 18.41 4.13
CA CYS A 327 -35.46 17.43 3.06
C CYS A 327 -36.89 16.90 3.08
N GLN A 328 -37.64 17.15 4.16
CA GLN A 328 -38.96 16.58 4.44
C GLN A 328 -39.01 15.05 4.35
N ASP A 329 -37.91 14.38 4.71
CA ASP A 329 -37.75 12.94 4.58
C ASP A 329 -36.78 12.40 5.65
N MET A 330 -36.79 11.08 5.86
CA MET A 330 -35.83 10.37 6.69
C MET A 330 -34.46 10.38 6.01
N ARG A 331 -33.47 10.96 6.70
CA ARG A 331 -32.12 11.13 6.16
C ARG A 331 -31.08 10.63 7.13
N GLN A 332 -29.97 10.14 6.60
CA GLN A 332 -28.77 9.88 7.40
C GLN A 332 -28.20 11.21 7.91
N VAL A 333 -27.95 11.28 9.21
CA VAL A 333 -27.45 12.49 9.86
C VAL A 333 -26.16 12.20 10.61
N THR A 334 -25.25 13.17 10.65
CA THR A 334 -24.00 13.07 11.42
C THR A 334 -24.08 13.90 12.69
N PHE A 335 -23.52 13.41 13.79
CA PHE A 335 -23.41 14.20 15.01
C PHE A 335 -22.65 15.51 14.75
N PHE A 336 -23.28 16.63 15.09
CA PHE A 336 -22.78 17.98 14.85
C PHE A 336 -22.30 18.67 16.14
N GLY A 337 -22.82 18.28 17.30
CA GLY A 337 -22.44 18.85 18.58
C GLY A 337 -23.56 18.74 19.60
N TYR A 338 -23.53 19.61 20.61
CA TYR A 338 -24.62 19.74 21.58
C TYR A 338 -25.33 21.08 21.39
N ALA A 339 -26.58 21.17 21.84
CA ALA A 339 -27.27 22.44 21.91
C ALA A 339 -26.56 23.41 22.87
N GLN A 340 -26.59 24.70 22.56
CA GLN A 340 -26.12 25.72 23.49
C GLN A 340 -26.94 25.62 24.80
N GLY A 341 -26.27 25.72 25.94
CA GLY A 341 -26.89 25.56 27.26
C GLY A 341 -26.95 24.12 27.78
N SER A 342 -26.87 23.09 26.92
CA SER A 342 -26.93 21.69 27.37
C SER A 342 -25.57 21.08 27.73
N THR A 343 -24.46 21.79 27.52
CA THR A 343 -23.09 21.26 27.75
C THR A 343 -22.72 21.20 29.24
N HIS A 344 -23.33 22.03 30.07
CA HIS A 344 -23.19 22.01 31.53
C HIS A 344 -23.85 20.76 32.16
N LEU A 345 -24.88 20.21 31.51
CA LEU A 345 -25.62 19.07 32.03
C LEU A 345 -24.77 17.78 32.04
N PRO A 346 -25.12 16.81 32.92
CA PRO A 346 -24.61 15.45 32.84
C PRO A 346 -24.74 14.87 31.43
N TYR A 347 -23.80 14.01 31.02
CA TYR A 347 -23.69 13.55 29.63
C TYR A 347 -25.01 12.96 29.07
N GLU A 348 -25.77 12.24 29.90
CA GLU A 348 -27.06 11.65 29.51
C GLU A 348 -28.13 12.71 29.17
N ARG A 349 -28.10 13.87 29.83
CA ARG A 349 -29.10 14.93 29.67
C ARG A 349 -28.72 15.98 28.61
N ARG A 350 -27.60 15.79 27.90
CA ARG A 350 -27.17 16.75 26.88
C ARG A 350 -27.94 16.54 25.58
N ILE A 351 -28.59 17.60 25.11
CA ILE A 351 -29.32 17.60 23.83
C ILE A 351 -28.31 17.55 22.68
N ARG A 352 -28.35 16.46 21.90
CA ARG A 352 -27.45 16.24 20.76
C ARG A 352 -27.98 16.98 19.54
N LYS A 353 -27.10 17.65 18.80
CA LYS A 353 -27.37 18.21 17.48
C LYS A 353 -26.77 17.31 16.41
N PHE A 354 -27.49 17.14 15.33
CA PHE A 354 -27.11 16.39 14.16
C PHE A 354 -27.16 17.29 12.92
N ARG A 355 -26.46 16.91 11.86
CA ARG A 355 -26.42 17.61 10.59
C ARG A 355 -26.79 16.62 9.48
N CYS A 356 -27.78 16.97 8.67
CA CYS A 356 -28.17 16.17 7.52
C CYS A 356 -27.01 16.10 6.51
N GLN A 357 -26.66 14.89 6.05
CA GLN A 357 -25.59 14.73 5.07
C GLN A 357 -25.97 15.27 3.68
N THR A 358 -27.26 15.37 3.38
CA THR A 358 -27.79 15.83 2.08
C THR A 358 -27.93 17.35 2.02
N CYS A 359 -28.76 17.95 2.88
CA CYS A 359 -29.07 19.38 2.82
C CYS A 359 -28.32 20.23 3.86
N GLN A 360 -27.46 19.62 4.69
CA GLN A 360 -26.69 20.30 5.75
C GLN A 360 -27.53 20.97 6.88
N THR A 361 -28.86 20.84 6.87
CA THR A 361 -29.74 21.32 7.95
C THR A 361 -29.35 20.70 9.29
N VAL A 362 -29.30 21.53 10.33
CA VAL A 362 -29.02 21.10 11.71
C VAL A 362 -30.32 20.70 12.41
N LEU A 363 -30.32 19.51 12.99
CA LEU A 363 -31.45 18.89 13.67
C LEU A 363 -31.10 18.70 15.15
N SER A 364 -32.06 18.81 16.05
CA SER A 364 -31.87 18.45 17.46
C SER A 364 -32.44 17.06 17.69
N GLY A 365 -31.68 16.17 18.34
CA GLY A 365 -32.22 14.90 18.82
C GLY A 365 -33.19 15.20 19.96
N ALA A 366 -34.46 14.85 19.79
CA ALA A 366 -35.45 14.94 20.85
C ALA A 366 -35.00 14.04 22.02
N SER A 367 -35.04 14.55 23.24
CA SER A 367 -35.08 13.69 24.42
C SER A 367 -36.52 13.17 24.53
N GLU A 368 -36.81 12.01 23.96
CA GLU A 368 -38.01 11.25 24.32
C GLU A 368 -37.83 10.67 25.73
N ALA A 369 -37.81 11.55 26.72
CA ALA A 369 -37.88 11.22 28.14
C ALA A 369 -38.30 12.52 28.86
N GLU A 370 -39.59 12.87 28.77
CA GLU A 370 -40.34 13.74 29.71
C GLU A 370 -41.70 14.25 29.15
N SER A 371 -42.31 13.60 28.14
CA SER A 371 -43.66 13.97 27.67
C SER A 371 -44.77 12.99 28.05
N SER A 372 -44.53 11.99 28.91
CA SER A 372 -45.56 11.02 29.33
C SER A 372 -45.98 11.12 30.81
N GLU A 373 -45.48 12.09 31.57
CA GLU A 373 -45.92 12.36 32.95
C GLU A 373 -46.42 13.80 33.08
N ARG A 374 -47.47 14.13 32.33
CA ARG A 374 -48.39 15.26 32.59
C ARG A 374 -49.60 15.10 31.68
N SER A 375 -50.48 14.17 32.05
CA SER A 375 -51.89 14.18 31.68
C SER A 375 -52.66 13.47 32.79
#